data_AF-A0A2H3G1W6-F1
#
_entry.id   AF-A0A2H3G1W6-F1
#
_cell.length_a   1.000
_cell.length_b   1.000
_cell.length_c   1.000
_cell.angle_alpha   90.00
_cell.angle_beta   90.00
_cell.angle_gamma   90.00
#
_symmetry.space_group_name_H-M   'P 1'
#
loop_
_entity.id
_entity.type
_entity.pdbx_description
1 polymer ?
#
loop_
_entity_poly.entity_id
_entity_poly.type
_entity_poly.pdbx_seq_one_letter_code
_entity_poly.pdbx_strand_id
1 'polypeptide(L)'
;MTTWNSIDKATHAPKRRAMNHPFSDMALCSSEPFIHSNIDRWIELLKEDIGEKQWPFSLHMARWADRLVFDSLGDLCFGESFGMKEHDSELRRIPAIIMDFTSTIHPIAYSPFTSLWDWLKPRGLDYLLAAAARPAMSKW
;
A
#
# COMPACT_ATOMS: atom_id res chain seq x y z
N MET A 1 11.08 9.14 -15.13
CA MET A 1 10.63 10.38 -14.46
C MET A 1 9.11 10.46 -14.57
N THR A 2 8.39 10.29 -13.46
CA THR A 2 6.91 10.32 -13.39
C THR A 2 6.39 11.77 -13.34
N THR A 3 5.07 11.98 -13.39
CA THR A 3 4.47 13.31 -13.16
C THR A 3 4.93 13.90 -11.83
N TRP A 4 4.94 13.08 -10.77
CA TRP A 4 5.33 13.47 -9.41
C TRP A 4 6.78 13.96 -9.27
N ASN A 5 7.70 13.38 -10.03
CA ASN A 5 9.14 13.70 -9.93
C ASN A 5 9.61 14.66 -11.04
N SER A 6 8.71 15.14 -11.90
CA SER A 6 9.04 16.04 -13.01
C SER A 6 8.95 17.51 -12.59
N ILE A 7 10.09 18.17 -12.37
CA ILE A 7 10.14 19.61 -12.03
C ILE A 7 10.07 20.50 -13.28
N ASP A 8 10.63 20.06 -14.41
CA ASP A 8 10.59 20.81 -15.66
C ASP A 8 9.15 20.93 -16.20
N LYS A 9 8.74 22.16 -16.52
CA LYS A 9 7.37 22.48 -16.94
C LYS A 9 7.01 21.85 -18.28
N ALA A 10 7.96 21.83 -19.23
CA ALA A 10 7.73 21.31 -20.58
C ALA A 10 7.45 19.80 -20.54
N THR A 11 8.15 19.05 -19.69
CA THR A 11 7.93 17.62 -19.48
C THR A 11 6.78 17.31 -18.51
N HIS A 12 6.50 18.18 -17.55
CA HIS A 12 5.42 17.98 -16.57
C HIS A 12 4.02 18.20 -17.18
N ALA A 13 3.85 19.23 -18.02
CA ALA A 13 2.53 19.62 -18.52
C ALA A 13 1.80 18.52 -19.33
N PRO A 14 2.44 17.80 -20.27
CA PRO A 14 1.80 16.70 -20.99
C PRO A 14 1.41 15.53 -20.07
N LYS A 15 2.28 15.18 -19.11
CA LYS A 15 2.02 14.09 -18.15
C LYS A 15 0.87 14.42 -17.21
N ARG A 16 0.81 15.66 -16.71
CA ARG A 16 -0.32 16.14 -15.90
C ARG A 16 -1.63 16.09 -16.69
N ARG A 17 -1.61 16.49 -17.97
CA ARG A 17 -2.80 16.41 -18.82
C ARG A 17 -3.34 14.98 -18.93
N ALA A 18 -2.46 14.01 -19.15
CA ALA A 18 -2.86 12.59 -19.18
C ALA A 18 -3.45 12.13 -17.83
N MET A 19 -2.85 12.53 -16.71
CA MET A 19 -3.35 12.19 -15.37
C MET A 19 -4.69 12.85 -15.01
N ASN A 20 -5.08 13.96 -15.65
CA ASN A 20 -6.32 14.64 -15.31
C ASN A 20 -7.59 13.88 -15.73
N HIS A 21 -7.51 12.98 -16.73
CA HIS A 21 -8.67 12.23 -17.21
C HIS A 21 -9.41 11.42 -16.15
N PRO A 22 -8.72 10.54 -15.35
CA PRO A 22 -9.37 9.78 -14.28
C PRO A 22 -9.91 10.66 -13.13
N PHE A 23 -9.51 11.93 -13.05
CA PHE A 23 -9.98 12.88 -12.03
C PHE A 23 -10.98 13.92 -12.59
N SER A 24 -11.56 13.67 -13.77
CA SER A 24 -12.66 14.48 -14.27
C SER A 24 -13.95 14.23 -13.48
N ASP A 25 -14.86 15.19 -13.43
CA ASP A 25 -16.13 15.06 -12.69
C ASP A 25 -16.92 13.80 -13.08
N MET A 26 -16.97 13.47 -14.38
CA MET A 26 -17.62 12.25 -14.87
C MET A 26 -16.91 10.99 -14.36
N ALA A 27 -15.58 10.97 -14.35
CA ALA A 27 -14.81 9.83 -13.84
C ALA A 27 -15.02 9.66 -12.33
N LEU A 28 -15.07 10.76 -11.58
CA LEU A 28 -15.36 10.74 -10.14
C LEU A 28 -16.77 10.21 -9.85
N CYS A 29 -17.79 10.68 -10.57
CA CYS A 29 -19.15 10.14 -10.46
C CYS A 29 -19.21 8.64 -10.82
N SER A 30 -18.46 8.19 -11.83
CA SER A 30 -18.38 6.76 -12.16
C SER A 30 -17.62 5.93 -11.12
N SER A 31 -16.78 6.57 -10.30
CA SER A 31 -15.98 5.93 -9.23
C SER A 31 -16.77 5.76 -7.94
N GLU A 32 -17.79 6.60 -7.71
CA GLU A 32 -18.61 6.63 -6.50
C GLU A 32 -19.18 5.26 -6.10
N PRO A 33 -19.80 4.46 -6.99
CA PRO A 33 -20.37 3.17 -6.61
C PRO A 33 -19.33 2.18 -6.05
N PHE A 34 -18.10 2.21 -6.58
CA PHE A 34 -17.02 1.34 -6.11
C PHE A 34 -16.56 1.73 -4.71
N ILE A 35 -16.47 3.02 -4.42
CA ILE A 35 -16.12 3.53 -3.09
C ILE A 35 -17.21 3.16 -2.09
N HIS A 36 -18.49 3.39 -2.44
CA HIS A 36 -19.62 3.04 -1.58
C HIS A 36 -19.65 1.54 -1.26
N SER A 37 -19.52 0.68 -2.27
CA SER A 37 -19.51 -0.77 -2.06
C SER A 37 -18.37 -1.23 -1.13
N ASN A 38 -17.18 -0.64 -1.26
CA ASN A 38 -16.06 -0.93 -0.37
C ASN A 38 -16.32 -0.50 1.08
N ILE A 39 -16.90 0.70 1.27
CA ILE A 39 -17.22 1.24 2.59
C ILE A 39 -18.32 0.41 3.26
N ASP A 40 -19.38 0.06 2.52
CA ASP A 40 -20.49 -0.75 3.05
C ASP A 40 -19.97 -2.11 3.54
N ARG A 41 -19.18 -2.80 2.72
CA ARG A 41 -18.54 -4.06 3.12
C ARG A 41 -17.60 -3.89 4.32
N TRP A 42 -16.84 -2.81 4.37
CA TRP A 42 -15.96 -2.52 5.50
C TRP A 42 -16.73 -2.30 6.80
N ILE A 43 -17.89 -1.65 6.75
CA ILE A 43 -18.78 -1.46 7.91
C ILE A 43 -19.34 -2.82 8.39
N GLU A 44 -19.72 -3.71 7.48
CA GLU A 44 -20.16 -5.07 7.84
C GLU A 44 -19.07 -5.82 8.60
N LEU A 45 -17.86 -5.88 8.06
CA LEU A 45 -16.71 -6.54 8.67
C LEU A 45 -16.36 -5.94 10.04
N LEU A 46 -16.47 -4.61 10.19
CA LEU A 46 -16.30 -3.95 11.47
C LEU A 46 -17.36 -4.40 12.48
N LYS A 47 -18.63 -4.49 12.08
CA LYS A 47 -19.71 -4.95 12.96
C LYS A 47 -19.51 -6.39 13.39
N GLU A 48 -19.07 -7.27 12.49
CA GLU A 48 -18.73 -8.66 12.81
C GLU A 48 -17.62 -8.73 13.87
N ASP A 49 -16.50 -8.05 13.66
CA ASP A 49 -15.36 -8.04 14.60
C ASP A 49 -15.70 -7.39 15.96
N ILE A 50 -16.62 -6.42 15.97
CA ILE A 50 -17.17 -5.82 17.21
C ILE A 50 -18.10 -6.79 17.93
N GLY A 51 -18.98 -7.49 17.21
CA GLY A 51 -19.97 -8.40 17.79
C GLY A 51 -19.36 -9.66 18.40
N GLU A 52 -18.22 -10.12 17.89
CA GLU A 52 -17.49 -11.27 18.43
C GLU A 52 -16.70 -10.94 19.71
N LYS A 53 -16.36 -9.66 19.94
CA LYS A 53 -15.50 -9.25 21.06
C LYS A 53 -16.32 -8.86 22.28
N GLN A 54 -16.05 -9.55 23.41
CA GLN A 54 -16.61 -9.17 24.70
C GLN A 54 -15.95 -7.88 25.22
N TRP A 55 -16.75 -7.03 25.84
CA TRP A 55 -16.34 -5.73 26.36
C TRP A 55 -15.35 -5.87 27.54
N PRO A 56 -14.36 -4.97 27.71
CA PRO A 56 -13.95 -3.88 26.83
C PRO A 56 -12.97 -4.31 25.74
N PHE A 57 -13.20 -3.89 24.50
CA PHE A 57 -12.22 -4.05 23.42
C PHE A 57 -11.92 -2.70 22.76
N SER A 58 -10.69 -2.55 22.25
CA SER A 58 -10.26 -1.40 21.47
C SER A 58 -9.95 -1.83 20.04
N LEU A 59 -10.29 -0.98 19.07
CA LEU A 59 -10.06 -1.25 17.66
C LEU A 59 -9.03 -0.29 17.09
N HIS A 60 -7.98 -0.84 16.47
CA HIS A 60 -6.94 -0.04 15.84
C HIS A 60 -7.40 0.48 14.48
N MET A 61 -8.16 1.58 14.47
CA MET A 61 -8.81 2.13 13.27
C MET A 61 -7.84 2.45 12.13
N ALA A 62 -6.60 2.85 12.43
CA ALA A 62 -5.60 3.08 11.39
C ALA A 62 -5.35 1.82 10.55
N ARG A 63 -5.23 0.64 11.18
CA ARG A 63 -5.03 -0.64 10.46
C ARG A 63 -6.25 -1.06 9.66
N TRP A 64 -7.45 -0.68 10.11
CA TRP A 64 -8.69 -0.93 9.37
C TRP A 64 -8.84 0.01 8.18
N ALA A 65 -8.46 1.28 8.34
CA ALA A 65 -8.45 2.26 7.26
C ALA A 65 -7.42 1.90 6.19
N ASP A 66 -6.21 1.47 6.57
CA ASP A 66 -5.19 1.04 5.60
C ASP A 66 -5.76 0.00 4.62
N ARG A 67 -6.42 -1.04 5.15
CA ARG A 67 -7.01 -2.13 4.33
C ARG A 67 -8.11 -1.62 3.40
N LEU A 68 -8.98 -0.74 3.89
CA LEU A 68 -10.03 -0.12 3.08
C LEU A 68 -9.45 0.70 1.93
N VAL A 69 -8.41 1.49 2.21
CA VAL A 69 -7.75 2.34 1.20
C VAL A 69 -7.13 1.50 0.10
N PHE A 70 -6.42 0.42 0.45
CA PHE A 70 -5.82 -0.46 -0.56
C PHE A 70 -6.87 -1.15 -1.43
N ASP A 71 -7.98 -1.61 -0.86
CA ASP A 71 -9.06 -2.23 -1.64
C ASP A 71 -9.78 -1.22 -2.54
N SER A 72 -10.06 -0.02 -2.02
CA SER A 72 -10.66 1.06 -2.81
C SER A 72 -9.75 1.48 -3.97
N LEU A 73 -8.44 1.55 -3.74
CA LEU A 73 -7.45 1.80 -4.80
C LEU A 73 -7.40 0.64 -5.80
N GLY A 74 -7.55 -0.61 -5.34
CA GLY A 74 -7.66 -1.79 -6.18
C GLY A 74 -8.77 -1.65 -7.22
N ASP A 75 -9.98 -1.38 -6.73
CA ASP A 75 -11.16 -1.23 -7.57
C ASP A 75 -11.05 -0.02 -8.53
N LEU A 76 -10.51 1.11 -8.06
CA LEU A 76 -10.39 2.32 -8.90
C LEU A 76 -9.26 2.25 -9.94
N CYS A 77 -8.11 1.65 -9.60
CA CYS A 77 -6.94 1.62 -10.48
C CYS A 77 -6.89 0.39 -11.37
N PHE A 78 -7.38 -0.76 -10.88
CA PHE A 78 -7.24 -2.05 -11.55
C PHE A 78 -8.58 -2.70 -11.89
N GLY A 79 -9.70 -2.13 -11.42
CA GLY A 79 -11.04 -2.68 -11.64
C GLY A 79 -11.34 -3.93 -10.80
N GLU A 80 -10.49 -4.26 -9.83
CA GLU A 80 -10.65 -5.42 -8.97
C GLU A 80 -10.15 -5.13 -7.55
N SER A 81 -10.97 -5.45 -6.56
CA SER A 81 -10.64 -5.37 -5.15
C SER A 81 -9.60 -6.43 -4.77
N PHE A 82 -8.55 -6.03 -4.06
CA PHE A 82 -7.57 -7.00 -3.55
C PHE A 82 -8.14 -7.88 -2.43
N GLY A 83 -9.28 -7.50 -1.84
CA GLY A 83 -9.87 -8.22 -0.71
C GLY A 83 -9.04 -8.14 0.57
N MET A 84 -8.19 -7.13 0.74
CA MET A 84 -7.36 -6.94 1.95
C MET A 84 -8.19 -6.66 3.20
N LYS A 85 -9.43 -6.15 3.04
CA LYS A 85 -10.32 -5.89 4.18
C LYS A 85 -10.87 -7.17 4.82
N GLU A 86 -11.04 -8.23 4.04
CA GLU A 86 -11.57 -9.54 4.47
C GLU A 86 -10.69 -10.22 5.54
N HIS A 87 -11.30 -11.00 6.43
CA HIS A 87 -10.58 -11.65 7.54
C HIS A 87 -9.64 -12.77 7.07
N ASP A 88 -10.01 -13.51 6.02
CA ASP A 88 -9.26 -14.66 5.47
C ASP A 88 -8.16 -14.24 4.46
N SER A 89 -7.97 -12.94 4.25
CA SER A 89 -7.03 -12.46 3.23
C SER A 89 -5.58 -12.49 3.71
N GLU A 90 -4.76 -13.26 3.01
CA GLU A 90 -3.30 -13.26 3.18
C GLU A 90 -2.66 -11.91 2.86
N LEU A 91 -3.34 -11.08 2.05
CA LEU A 91 -2.87 -9.77 1.61
C LEU A 91 -3.02 -8.68 2.69
N ARG A 92 -3.75 -8.95 3.77
CA ARG A 92 -3.96 -8.04 4.91
C ARG A 92 -2.67 -7.59 5.61
N ARG A 93 -1.58 -8.34 5.38
CA ARG A 93 -0.23 -8.14 5.92
C ARG A 93 0.57 -7.11 5.11
N ILE A 94 0.23 -6.91 3.83
CA ILE A 94 1.02 -6.15 2.85
C ILE A 94 1.32 -4.71 3.30
N PRO A 95 0.37 -3.92 3.83
CA PRO A 95 0.67 -2.55 4.26
C PRO A 95 1.78 -2.49 5.33
N ALA A 96 1.78 -3.44 6.27
CA ALA A 96 2.81 -3.53 7.29
C ALA A 96 4.18 -3.93 6.71
N ILE A 97 4.19 -4.86 5.75
CA ILE A 97 5.40 -5.29 5.03
C ILE A 97 6.03 -4.13 4.26
N ILE A 98 5.22 -3.35 3.54
CA ILE A 98 5.70 -2.18 2.78
C ILE A 98 6.33 -1.15 3.72
N MET A 99 5.70 -0.90 4.87
CA MET A 99 6.21 0.03 5.87
C MET A 99 7.55 -0.44 6.46
N ASP A 100 7.65 -1.71 6.84
CA ASP A 100 8.88 -2.31 7.37
C ASP A 100 10.00 -2.29 6.33
N PHE A 101 9.68 -2.63 5.07
CA PHE A 101 10.62 -2.57 3.96
C PHE A 101 11.12 -1.14 3.73
N THR A 102 10.22 -0.17 3.67
CA THR A 102 10.56 1.24 3.43
C THR A 102 11.43 1.79 4.55
N SER A 103 11.09 1.51 5.81
CA SER A 103 11.89 1.93 6.96
C SER A 103 13.30 1.34 6.95
N THR A 104 13.46 0.12 6.43
CA THR A 104 14.76 -0.57 6.36
C THR A 104 15.60 -0.11 5.17
N ILE A 105 14.99 -0.01 3.99
CA ILE A 105 15.69 0.27 2.74
C ILE A 105 15.99 1.76 2.57
N HIS A 106 15.13 2.65 3.06
CA HIS A 106 15.32 4.09 2.87
C HIS A 106 16.68 4.58 3.45
N PRO A 107 17.06 4.27 4.70
CA PRO A 107 18.38 4.66 5.22
C PRO A 107 19.55 4.07 4.42
N ILE A 108 19.40 2.84 3.91
CA ILE A 108 20.44 2.15 3.13
C ILE A 108 20.61 2.82 1.77
N ALA A 109 19.50 3.07 1.07
CA ALA A 109 19.47 3.64 -0.28
C ALA A 109 19.97 5.10 -0.33
N TYR A 110 19.80 5.86 0.76
CA TYR A 110 20.24 7.26 0.85
C TYR A 110 21.53 7.44 1.67
N SER A 111 22.20 6.35 2.06
CA SER A 111 23.49 6.40 2.75
C SER A 111 24.63 6.81 1.80
N PRO A 112 25.63 7.58 2.24
CA PRO A 112 26.81 7.89 1.43
C PRO A 112 27.67 6.65 1.10
N PHE A 113 27.40 5.50 1.74
CA PHE A 113 28.10 4.23 1.51
C PHE A 113 27.34 3.28 0.57
N THR A 114 26.40 3.76 -0.24
CA THR A 114 25.67 2.95 -1.24
C THR A 114 26.59 2.19 -2.19
N SER A 115 27.70 2.80 -2.61
CA SER A 115 28.71 2.16 -3.45
C SER A 115 29.36 0.92 -2.79
N LEU A 116 29.56 0.96 -1.47
CA LEU A 116 30.03 -0.20 -0.70
C LEU A 116 28.94 -1.26 -0.57
N TRP A 117 27.69 -0.84 -0.39
CA TRP A 117 26.54 -1.74 -0.30
C TRP A 117 26.30 -2.50 -1.62
N ASP A 118 26.35 -1.80 -2.75
CA ASP A 118 26.20 -2.39 -4.09
C ASP A 118 27.33 -3.37 -4.41
N TRP A 119 28.54 -3.10 -3.90
CA TRP A 119 29.69 -4.01 -4.01
C TRP A 119 29.54 -5.26 -3.12
N LEU A 120 28.93 -5.13 -1.95
CA LEU A 120 28.78 -6.21 -0.98
C LEU A 120 27.56 -7.10 -1.29
N LYS A 121 26.52 -6.54 -1.93
CA LYS A 121 25.29 -7.22 -2.34
C LYS A 121 25.52 -8.55 -3.10
N PRO A 122 26.27 -8.58 -4.23
CA PRO A 122 26.54 -9.82 -4.96
C PRO A 122 27.50 -10.79 -4.23
N ARG A 123 28.12 -10.38 -3.12
CA ARG A 123 29.08 -11.19 -2.34
C ARG A 123 28.45 -11.93 -1.16
N GLY A 124 27.13 -12.07 -1.14
CA GLY A 124 26.41 -12.84 -0.11
C GLY A 124 25.80 -12.00 1.01
N LEU A 125 25.82 -10.67 0.90
CA LEU A 125 25.04 -9.81 1.82
C LEU A 125 23.55 -10.12 1.73
N ASP A 126 23.04 -10.49 0.55
CA ASP A 126 21.64 -10.91 0.38
C ASP A 126 21.29 -12.13 1.25
N TYR A 127 22.22 -13.04 1.50
CA TYR A 127 22.02 -14.19 2.39
C TYR A 127 21.94 -13.75 3.86
N LEU A 128 22.78 -12.81 4.28
CA LEU A 128 22.75 -12.25 5.63
C LEU A 128 21.49 -11.41 5.85
N LEU A 129 21.07 -10.64 4.86
CA LEU A 129 19.82 -9.88 4.89
C LEU A 129 18.61 -10.81 4.92
N ALA A 130 18.61 -11.92 4.18
CA ALA A 130 17.56 -12.93 4.24
C ALA A 130 17.51 -13.62 5.61
N ALA A 131 18.66 -13.91 6.21
CA ALA A 131 18.76 -14.49 7.55
C ALA A 131 18.37 -13.51 8.68
N ALA A 132 18.62 -12.21 8.48
CA ALA A 132 18.28 -11.15 9.41
C ALA A 132 16.89 -10.54 9.16
N ALA A 133 16.25 -10.86 8.03
CA ALA A 133 14.94 -10.34 7.67
C ALA A 133 13.91 -10.76 8.72
N ARG A 134 13.12 -9.80 9.20
CA ARG A 134 12.05 -10.05 10.17
C ARG A 134 11.09 -11.14 9.61
N PRO A 135 10.46 -11.95 10.48
CA PRO A 135 9.61 -13.07 10.05
C PRO A 135 8.47 -12.70 9.09
N ALA A 136 8.07 -11.42 9.03
CA ALA A 136 7.08 -10.90 8.10
C ALA A 136 7.56 -10.89 6.62
N MET A 137 8.87 -10.76 6.38
CA MET A 137 9.47 -10.75 5.04
C MET A 137 9.89 -12.16 4.57
N SER A 138 10.10 -13.10 5.49
CA SER A 138 10.63 -14.45 5.19
C SER A 138 9.59 -15.42 4.59
N LYS A 139 8.29 -15.12 4.68
CA LYS A 139 7.21 -15.98 4.16
C LYS A 139 6.81 -15.64 2.71
N TRP A 140 7.66 -14.92 2.00
CA TRP A 140 7.50 -14.51 0.61
C TRP A 140 8.75 -14.87 -0.20
#